data_AF-J4KSS3-F1
#
_entry.id   AF-J4KSS3-F1
#
_cell.length_a   1.000
_cell.length_b   1.000
_cell.length_c   1.000
_cell.angle_alpha   90.00
_cell.angle_beta   90.00
_cell.angle_gamma   90.00
#
_symmetry.space_group_name_H-M   'P 1'
#
loop_
_entity.id
_entity.type
_entity.pdbx_description
1 polymer ?
#
loop_
_entity_poly.entity_id
_entity_poly.type
_entity_poly.pdbx_seq_one_letter_code
_entity_poly.pdbx_strand_id
1 'polypeptide(L)'
;MSKSYGNIIPLLSSEKQLKKSIAKIVTNSLEPGDPKDPSTCTVFKLYKYFASDELLKEFENDYKEGIGWGDAKNKLFNIINNEMLPLREKYISLENNKNLLNDLLQDGSKKVRPIAQEMLASIRDSIGIKNIS
;
A
#
# COMPACT_ATOMS: atom_id res chain seq x y z
N MET A 1 -2.00 -0.52 -10.17
CA MET A 1 -0.61 -0.11 -9.85
C MET A 1 0.26 -1.36 -9.80
N SER A 2 1.47 -1.33 -10.35
CA SER A 2 2.43 -2.45 -10.34
C SER A 2 3.85 -1.94 -10.08
N LYS A 3 4.62 -2.72 -9.31
CA LYS A 3 6.05 -2.46 -9.09
C LYS A 3 6.83 -2.45 -10.41
N SER A 4 6.50 -3.35 -11.34
CA SER A 4 7.17 -3.46 -12.64
C SER A 4 6.96 -2.25 -13.54
N TYR A 5 5.81 -1.59 -13.45
CA TYR A 5 5.51 -0.39 -14.23
C TYR A 5 5.97 0.90 -13.55
N GLY A 6 6.59 0.82 -12.36
CA GLY A 6 7.09 1.99 -11.63
C GLY A 6 6.01 2.98 -11.20
N ASN A 7 4.73 2.59 -11.25
CA ASN A 7 3.57 3.45 -10.98
C ASN A 7 2.94 3.18 -9.60
N ILE A 8 3.77 2.83 -8.62
CA ILE A 8 3.33 2.55 -7.24
C ILE A 8 3.35 3.79 -6.36
N ILE A 9 2.49 3.78 -5.34
CA ILE A 9 2.62 4.63 -4.16
C ILE A 9 3.23 3.78 -3.04
N PRO A 10 4.48 4.04 -2.63
CA PRO A 10 5.15 3.24 -1.60
C PRO A 10 4.69 3.67 -0.20
N LEU A 11 3.58 3.09 0.28
CA LEU A 11 2.88 3.50 1.50
C LEU A 11 3.75 3.48 2.78
N LEU A 12 4.57 2.44 2.94
CA LEU A 12 5.46 2.28 4.11
C LEU A 12 6.82 2.99 3.95
N SER A 13 7.01 3.76 2.89
CA SER A 13 8.24 4.54 2.69
C SER A 13 8.29 5.78 3.58
N SER A 14 9.42 6.47 3.58
CA SER A 14 9.55 7.78 4.24
C SER A 14 8.53 8.80 3.71
N GLU A 15 8.15 9.77 4.54
CA GLU A 15 7.23 10.84 4.15
C GLU A 15 7.68 11.56 2.87
N LYS A 16 8.98 11.80 2.74
CA LYS A 16 9.60 12.42 1.56
C LYS A 16 9.39 11.59 0.30
N GLN A 17 9.53 10.27 0.38
CA GLN A 17 9.32 9.36 -0.75
C GLN A 17 7.84 9.26 -1.12
N LEU A 18 6.96 9.17 -0.12
CA LEU A 18 5.51 9.17 -0.30
C LEU A 18 5.04 10.46 -1.01
N LYS A 19 5.44 11.63 -0.50
CA LYS A 19 5.12 12.94 -1.09
C LYS A 19 5.60 13.03 -2.54
N LYS A 20 6.83 12.60 -2.81
CA LYS A 20 7.40 12.58 -4.16
C LYS A 20 6.63 11.66 -5.10
N SER A 21 6.15 10.51 -4.62
CA SER A 21 5.34 9.60 -5.44
C SER A 21 3.97 10.21 -5.76
N ILE A 22 3.29 10.80 -4.77
CA ILE A 22 2.00 11.47 -4.96
C ILE A 22 2.11 12.68 -5.90
N ALA A 23 3.19 13.46 -5.79
CA ALA A 23 3.45 14.58 -6.68
C ALA A 23 3.50 14.18 -8.16
N LYS A 24 3.97 12.96 -8.46
CA LYS A 24 4.10 12.41 -9.82
C LYS A 24 2.79 11.88 -10.42
N ILE A 25 1.69 11.83 -9.67
CA ILE A 25 0.40 11.39 -10.21
C ILE A 25 0.04 12.27 -11.41
N VAL A 26 -0.20 11.65 -12.55
CA VAL A 26 -0.56 12.37 -13.79
C VAL A 26 -1.97 12.94 -13.63
N THR A 27 -2.10 14.22 -13.96
CA THR A 27 -3.35 14.98 -14.02
C THR A 27 -3.46 15.63 -15.39
N ASN A 28 -4.48 16.46 -15.62
CA ASN A 28 -4.63 17.24 -16.85
C ASN A 28 -4.03 18.66 -16.70
N SER A 29 -4.21 19.50 -17.73
CA SER A 29 -3.68 20.87 -17.79
C SER A 29 -4.65 21.95 -17.31
N LEU A 30 -5.74 21.60 -16.60
CA LEU A 30 -6.66 22.60 -16.03
C LEU A 30 -5.94 23.46 -14.99
N GLU A 31 -6.20 24.76 -15.00
CA GLU A 31 -5.57 25.72 -14.10
C GLU A 31 -6.27 25.75 -12.72
N PRO A 32 -5.66 26.35 -11.69
CA PRO A 32 -6.37 26.70 -10.46
C PRO A 32 -7.52 27.66 -10.77
N GLY A 33 -8.71 27.40 -10.20
CA GLY A 33 -9.96 28.11 -10.50
C GLY A 33 -10.85 27.39 -11.52
N ASP A 34 -10.26 26.55 -12.40
CA ASP A 34 -11.05 25.73 -13.32
C ASP A 34 -11.68 24.53 -12.58
N PRO A 35 -13.01 24.32 -12.68
CA PRO A 35 -13.67 23.15 -12.11
C PRO A 35 -13.07 21.84 -12.61
N LYS A 36 -12.96 20.86 -11.71
CA LYS A 36 -12.34 19.55 -11.98
C LYS A 36 -13.38 18.44 -11.84
N ASP A 37 -13.30 17.44 -12.71
CA ASP A 37 -14.16 16.26 -12.65
C ASP A 37 -13.55 15.16 -11.75
N PRO A 38 -14.19 14.82 -10.62
CA PRO A 38 -13.73 13.75 -9.73
C PRO A 38 -13.67 12.35 -10.38
N SER A 39 -14.53 12.08 -11.38
CA SER A 39 -14.70 10.75 -11.97
C SER A 39 -13.53 10.34 -12.89
N THR A 40 -12.83 11.32 -13.46
CA THR A 40 -11.72 11.13 -14.41
C THR A 40 -10.35 11.24 -13.74
N CYS A 41 -10.27 11.68 -12.48
CA CYS A 41 -9.01 11.95 -11.80
C CYS A 41 -8.54 10.84 -10.86
N THR A 42 -7.29 10.39 -11.03
CA THR A 42 -6.64 9.41 -10.15
C THR A 42 -6.46 9.93 -8.72
N VAL A 43 -6.19 11.22 -8.54
CA VAL A 43 -6.01 11.84 -7.20
C VAL A 43 -7.28 11.67 -6.37
N PHE A 44 -8.44 12.01 -6.96
CA PHE A 44 -9.73 11.87 -6.30
C PHE A 44 -10.07 10.40 -6.01
N LYS A 45 -9.87 9.50 -6.99
CA LYS A 45 -10.08 8.05 -6.80
C LYS A 45 -9.27 7.50 -5.65
N LEU A 46 -8.02 7.93 -5.49
CA LEU A 46 -7.17 7.48 -4.38
C LEU A 46 -7.62 8.08 -3.05
N TYR A 47 -7.97 9.37 -3.03
CA TYR A 47 -8.45 10.06 -1.82
C TYR A 47 -9.65 9.35 -1.20
N LYS A 48 -10.60 8.91 -2.03
CA LYS A 48 -11.80 8.17 -1.61
C LYS A 48 -11.52 6.92 -0.77
N TYR A 49 -10.37 6.24 -0.94
CA TYR A 49 -10.06 5.04 -0.16
C TYR A 49 -9.59 5.33 1.27
N PHE A 50 -9.25 6.59 1.58
CA PHE A 50 -8.75 7.02 2.89
C PHE A 50 -9.67 8.01 3.58
N ALA A 51 -10.56 8.66 2.83
CA ALA A 51 -11.45 9.71 3.33
C ALA A 51 -12.75 9.16 3.93
N SER A 52 -13.23 9.85 4.97
CA SER A 52 -14.63 9.72 5.40
C SER A 52 -15.58 10.35 4.38
N ASP A 53 -16.87 10.06 4.49
CA ASP A 53 -17.89 10.67 3.61
C ASP A 53 -17.92 12.20 3.70
N GLU A 54 -17.61 12.76 4.88
CA GLU A 54 -17.54 14.20 5.11
C GLU A 54 -16.36 14.82 4.35
N LEU A 55 -15.16 14.28 4.55
CA LEU A 55 -13.95 14.71 3.86
C LEU A 55 -14.06 14.53 2.34
N LEU A 56 -14.74 13.47 1.90
CA LEU A 56 -14.97 13.24 0.48
C LEU A 56 -15.87 14.33 -0.12
N LYS A 57 -16.97 14.71 0.55
CA LYS A 57 -17.85 15.79 0.11
C LYS A 57 -17.14 17.15 0.09
N GLU A 58 -16.31 17.43 1.09
CA GLU A 58 -15.46 18.63 1.09
C GLU A 58 -14.54 18.64 -0.12
N PHE A 59 -13.89 17.51 -0.42
CA PHE A 59 -13.00 17.40 -1.56
C PHE A 59 -13.72 17.48 -2.91
N GLU A 60 -14.95 16.97 -3.01
CA GLU A 60 -15.80 17.18 -4.18
C GLU A 60 -16.13 18.65 -4.39
N ASN A 61 -16.41 19.39 -3.31
CA ASN A 61 -16.66 20.83 -3.40
C ASN A 61 -15.40 21.58 -3.79
N ASP A 62 -14.23 21.25 -3.22
CA ASP A 62 -12.94 21.82 -3.65
C ASP A 62 -12.70 21.64 -5.16
N TYR A 63 -13.07 20.47 -5.71
CA TYR A 63 -12.97 20.20 -7.14
C TYR A 63 -13.90 21.09 -7.96
N LYS A 64 -15.13 21.32 -7.49
CA LYS A 64 -16.10 22.22 -8.14
C LYS A 64 -15.65 23.68 -8.11
N GLU A 65 -15.06 24.12 -6.99
CA GLU A 65 -14.49 25.46 -6.83
C GLU A 65 -13.12 25.63 -7.52
N GLY A 66 -12.61 24.55 -8.14
CA GLY A 66 -11.44 24.61 -9.01
C GLY A 66 -10.08 24.50 -8.32
N ILE A 67 -9.98 23.82 -7.17
CA ILE A 67 -8.72 23.55 -6.45
C ILE A 67 -7.53 23.25 -7.38
N GLY A 68 -6.35 23.83 -7.10
CA GLY A 68 -5.15 23.54 -7.88
C GLY A 68 -4.68 22.08 -7.75
N TRP A 69 -4.05 21.52 -8.78
CA TRP A 69 -3.55 20.13 -8.74
C TRP A 69 -2.50 19.90 -7.65
N GLY A 70 -1.68 20.92 -7.35
CA GLY A 70 -0.72 20.88 -6.24
C GLY A 70 -1.43 20.68 -4.90
N ASP A 71 -2.48 21.46 -4.65
CA ASP A 71 -3.25 21.41 -3.40
C ASP A 71 -4.06 20.12 -3.29
N ALA A 72 -4.66 19.66 -4.38
CA ALA A 72 -5.36 18.37 -4.42
C ALA A 72 -4.41 17.21 -4.08
N LYS A 73 -3.19 17.21 -4.63
CA LYS A 73 -2.14 16.22 -4.31
C LYS A 73 -1.64 16.36 -2.87
N ASN A 74 -1.56 17.57 -2.32
CA ASN A 74 -1.20 17.79 -0.92
C ASN A 74 -2.28 17.24 0.02
N LYS A 75 -3.57 17.46 -0.27
CA LYS A 75 -4.70 16.86 0.49
C LYS A 75 -4.60 15.33 0.48
N LEU A 76 -4.33 14.71 -0.68
CA LEU A 76 -4.08 13.27 -0.79
C LEU A 76 -2.86 12.80 0.01
N PHE A 77 -1.75 13.55 -0.05
CA PHE A 77 -0.56 13.22 0.74
C PHE A 77 -0.85 13.22 2.24
N ASN A 78 -1.50 14.26 2.74
CA ASN A 78 -1.76 14.40 4.17
C ASN A 78 -2.61 13.25 4.71
N ILE A 79 -3.71 12.90 4.01
CA ILE A 79 -4.59 11.83 4.49
C ILE A 79 -3.90 10.46 4.48
N ILE A 80 -3.15 10.14 3.41
CA ILE A 80 -2.40 8.89 3.34
C ILE A 80 -1.28 8.87 4.39
N ASN A 81 -0.55 9.98 4.58
CA ASN A 81 0.55 10.01 5.53
C ASN A 81 0.07 9.81 6.96
N ASN A 82 -1.05 10.44 7.33
CA ASN A 82 -1.64 10.31 8.66
C ASN A 82 -2.09 8.86 8.93
N GLU A 83 -2.76 8.23 7.97
CA GLU A 83 -3.19 6.83 8.09
C GLU A 83 -2.00 5.88 8.19
N MET A 84 -0.93 6.14 7.43
CA MET A 84 0.25 5.28 7.37
C MET A 84 1.23 5.49 8.53
N LEU A 85 1.15 6.61 9.26
CA LEU A 85 2.09 6.93 10.34
C LEU A 85 2.21 5.81 11.40
N PRO A 86 1.12 5.34 12.05
CA PRO A 86 1.23 4.28 13.06
C PRO A 86 1.75 2.96 12.48
N LEU A 87 1.39 2.64 11.23
CA LEU A 87 1.88 1.46 10.54
C LEU A 87 3.37 1.56 10.23
N ARG A 88 3.84 2.75 9.83
CA ARG A 88 5.25 3.03 9.51
C ARG A 88 6.12 2.95 10.76
N GLU A 89 5.65 3.50 11.88
CA GLU A 89 6.35 3.39 13.18
C GLU A 89 6.51 1.92 13.60
N LYS A 90 5.41 1.14 13.51
CA LYS A 90 5.45 -0.30 13.80
C LYS A 90 6.38 -1.05 12.84
N TYR A 91 6.31 -0.76 11.55
CA TYR A 91 7.18 -1.34 10.54
C TYR A 91 8.67 -1.09 10.87
N ILE A 92 9.03 0.16 11.15
CA ILE A 92 10.41 0.54 11.52
C ILE A 92 10.85 -0.15 12.82
N SER A 93 9.96 -0.24 13.81
CA SER A 93 10.26 -0.94 15.06
C SER A 93 10.58 -2.43 14.86
N LEU A 94 9.85 -3.10 13.95
CA LEU A 94 10.08 -4.50 13.59
C LEU A 94 11.34 -4.68 12.73
N GLU A 95 11.58 -3.76 11.79
CA GLU A 95 12.78 -3.78 10.93
C GLU A 95 14.06 -3.66 11.77
N ASN A 96 14.01 -2.88 12.85
CA ASN A 96 15.11 -2.72 13.80
C ASN A 96 15.25 -3.91 14.78
N ASN A 97 14.25 -4.78 14.91
CA ASN A 97 14.28 -5.96 15.78
C ASN A 97 14.28 -7.26 14.97
N LYS A 98 15.41 -7.53 14.31
CA LYS A 98 15.59 -8.72 13.45
C LYS A 98 15.43 -10.04 14.18
N ASN A 99 15.79 -10.12 15.46
CA ASN A 99 15.66 -11.34 16.25
C ASN A 99 14.18 -11.70 16.44
N LEU A 100 13.36 -10.74 16.87
CA LEU A 100 11.91 -10.93 16.98
C LEU A 100 11.29 -11.35 15.64
N LEU A 101 11.72 -10.75 14.53
CA LEU A 101 11.23 -11.12 13.21
C LEU A 101 11.58 -12.57 12.85
N ASN A 102 12.82 -12.98 13.09
CA ASN A 102 13.26 -14.36 12.85
C ASN A 102 12.51 -15.36 13.71
N ASP A 103 12.28 -15.05 15.00
CA ASP A 103 11.52 -15.91 15.91
C ASP A 103 10.08 -16.09 15.42
N LEU A 104 9.41 -15.00 15.04
CA LEU A 104 8.05 -15.04 14.50
C LEU A 104 7.96 -15.87 13.20
N LEU A 105 8.92 -15.70 12.29
CA LEU A 105 8.99 -16.49 11.05
C LEU A 105 9.27 -17.97 11.34
N GLN A 106 10.16 -18.26 12.28
CA GLN A 106 10.49 -19.63 12.69
C GLN A 106 9.28 -20.32 13.33
N ASP A 107 8.52 -19.62 14.17
CA ASP A 107 7.32 -20.18 14.80
C ASP A 107 6.20 -20.44 13.79
N GLY A 108 6.02 -19.55 12.81
CA GLY A 108 5.16 -19.82 11.66
C GLY A 108 5.60 -21.07 10.89
N SER A 109 6.90 -21.20 10.64
CA SER A 109 7.49 -22.36 9.97
C SER A 109 7.26 -23.66 10.75
N LYS A 110 7.47 -23.66 12.08
CA LYS A 110 7.22 -24.83 12.94
C LYS A 110 5.77 -25.32 12.87
N LYS A 111 4.79 -24.41 12.76
CA LYS A 111 3.36 -24.76 12.66
C LYS A 111 3.02 -25.43 11.33
N VAL A 112 3.60 -24.96 10.23
CA VAL A 112 3.28 -25.45 8.87
C VAL A 112 4.13 -26.66 8.47
N ARG A 113 5.34 -26.79 9.04
CA ARG A 113 6.30 -27.85 8.69
C ARG A 113 5.72 -29.27 8.79
N PRO A 114 4.95 -29.67 9.83
CA PRO A 114 4.35 -31.00 9.89
C PRO A 114 3.42 -31.30 8.72
N ILE A 115 2.58 -30.32 8.33
CA ILE A 115 1.64 -30.44 7.20
C ILE A 115 2.41 -30.65 5.88
N ALA A 116 3.48 -29.87 5.68
CA ALA A 116 4.33 -30.00 4.50
C ALA A 116 5.08 -31.35 4.48
N GLN A 117 5.54 -31.84 5.64
CA GLN A 117 6.22 -33.12 5.76
C GLN A 117 5.30 -34.30 5.44
N GLU A 118 4.06 -34.28 5.93
CA GLU A 118 3.05 -35.31 5.64
C GLU A 118 2.72 -35.35 4.14
N MET A 119 2.49 -34.18 3.53
CA MET A 119 2.24 -34.07 2.09
C MET A 119 3.44 -34.58 1.27
N LEU A 120 4.65 -34.19 1.64
CA LEU A 120 5.87 -34.67 0.97
C LEU A 120 6.06 -36.18 1.14
N ALA A 121 5.72 -36.75 2.29
CA ALA A 121 5.79 -38.20 2.51
C ALA A 121 4.84 -38.95 1.56
N SER A 122 3.60 -38.48 1.44
CA SER A 122 2.61 -39.07 0.50
C SER A 122 3.05 -38.97 -0.96
N ILE A 123 3.60 -37.82 -1.38
CA ILE A 123 4.15 -37.65 -2.74
C ILE A 123 5.30 -38.62 -2.97
N ARG A 124 6.25 -38.70 -2.04
CA ARG A 124 7.42 -39.57 -2.14
C ARG A 124 7.06 -41.04 -2.26
N ASP A 125 6.08 -41.51 -1.47
CA ASP A 125 5.58 -42.88 -1.58
C ASP A 125 4.93 -43.14 -2.95
N SER A 126 4.12 -42.19 -3.43
CA SER A 126 3.43 -42.29 -4.73
C SER A 126 4.38 -42.37 -5.93
N ILE A 127 5.56 -41.74 -5.85
CA ILE A 127 6.57 -41.75 -6.91
C ILE A 127 7.71 -42.76 -6.66
N GLY A 128 7.56 -43.63 -5.66
CA GLY A 128 8.52 -44.72 -5.38
C GLY A 128 9.81 -44.28 -4.67
N ILE A 129 9.88 -43.05 -4.16
CA ILE A 129 11.01 -42.59 -3.32
C ILE A 129 10.72 -42.99 -1.87
N LYS A 130 10.84 -44.28 -1.58
CA LYS A 130 10.71 -44.84 -0.24
C LYS A 130 11.91 -45.71 0.10
N ASN A 131 12.11 -45.93 1.40
CA ASN A 131 13.12 -46.89 1.85
C ASN A 131 12.77 -48.27 1.31
N ILE A 132 13.76 -48.98 0.78
CA ILE A 132 13.60 -50.36 0.34
C ILE A 132 13.42 -51.19 1.61
N SER A 133 12.23 -51.77 1.77
CA SER A 133 11.90 -52.75 2.80
C SER A 133 12.32 -54.15 2.36
#